data_AF-A0A832MNM0-F1
#
_entry.id   AF-A0A832MNM0-F1
#
_cell.length_a   1.000
_cell.length_b   1.000
_cell.length_c   1.000
_cell.angle_alpha   90.00
_cell.angle_beta   90.00
_cell.angle_gamma   90.00
#
_symmetry.space_group_name_H-M   'P 1'
#
loop_
_entity.id
_entity.type
_entity.pdbx_description
1 polymer ?
#
loop_
_entity_poly.entity_id
_entity_poly.type
_entity_poly.pdbx_seq_one_letter_code
_entity_poly.pdbx_strand_id
1 'polypeptide(L)'
;MVKKLVLVAVMVSLMVLLVAATFKNKTWKGSDFPYIGAFFCHNDDYVRFYCTEEMHRFYYMTAKDSKAYVEFYVDGVRRGVVTELPANKWNSKHFSIANWAHFDLGPGFIGHEVEIHFRENTKVGGVSCPENDIMIKLLDNSLATLWKNVDSTTYCDLDLFAK
;
A
#
# COMPACT_ATOMS: atom_id res chain seq x y z
N MET A 1 36.67 20.89 21.23
CA MET A 1 36.03 19.54 21.20
C MET A 1 34.54 19.61 20.88
N VAL A 2 33.76 20.50 21.51
CA VAL A 2 32.31 20.68 21.27
C VAL A 2 31.93 20.85 19.79
N LYS A 3 32.66 21.67 19.03
CA LYS A 3 32.39 21.88 17.58
C LYS A 3 32.51 20.61 16.73
N LYS A 4 33.44 19.69 17.06
CA LYS A 4 33.61 18.41 16.34
C LYS A 4 32.49 17.43 16.68
N LEU A 5 32.03 17.42 17.93
CA LEU A 5 30.90 16.60 18.40
C LEU A 5 29.58 17.02 17.76
N VAL A 6 29.33 18.33 17.63
CA VAL A 6 28.15 18.86 16.94
C VAL A 6 28.15 18.48 15.46
N LEU A 7 29.30 18.57 14.77
CA LEU A 7 29.41 18.20 13.35
C LEU A 7 29.12 16.70 13.13
N VAL A 8 29.62 15.84 14.00
CA VAL A 8 29.35 14.39 13.95
C VAL A 8 27.87 14.10 14.20
N ALA A 9 27.26 14.73 15.20
CA ALA A 9 25.84 14.57 15.47
C ALA A 9 24.97 15.00 14.27
N VAL A 10 25.28 16.14 13.64
CA VAL A 10 24.58 16.61 12.44
C VAL A 10 24.74 15.63 11.28
N MET A 11 25.95 15.10 11.03
CA MET A 11 26.16 14.12 9.96
C MET A 11 25.45 12.80 10.21
N VAL A 12 25.41 12.31 11.45
CA VAL A 12 24.66 11.10 11.81
C VAL A 12 23.16 11.33 11.63
N SER A 13 22.62 12.47 12.07
CA SER A 13 21.21 12.82 11.83
C SER A 13 20.89 12.93 10.34
N LEU A 14 21.79 13.51 9.54
CA LEU A 14 21.62 13.60 8.08
C LEU A 14 21.63 12.21 7.44
N MET A 15 22.55 11.32 7.84
CA MET A 15 22.59 9.94 7.35
C MET A 15 21.32 9.17 7.72
N VAL A 16 20.82 9.31 8.95
CA VAL A 16 19.57 8.67 9.39
C VAL A 16 18.38 9.18 8.56
N LEU A 17 18.32 10.49 8.29
CA LEU A 17 17.28 11.09 7.45
C LEU A 17 17.36 10.61 5.99
N LEU A 18 18.57 10.51 5.43
CA LEU A 18 18.80 10.01 4.07
C LEU A 18 18.42 8.53 3.94
N VAL A 19 18.78 7.71 4.93
CA VAL A 19 18.43 6.28 4.97
C VAL A 19 16.92 6.10 5.11
N ALA A 20 16.25 6.85 5.99
CA ALA A 20 14.80 6.83 6.12
C ALA A 20 14.10 7.29 4.82
N ALA A 21 14.65 8.28 4.13
CA ALA A 21 14.14 8.74 2.83
C ALA A 21 14.34 7.71 1.70
N THR A 22 15.36 6.85 1.76
CA THR A 22 15.55 5.78 0.76
C THR A 22 14.60 4.59 0.89
N PHE A 23 13.98 4.39 2.06
CA PHE A 23 12.90 3.39 2.21
C PHE A 23 11.55 3.94 1.74
N LYS A 24 11.32 5.24 1.98
CA LYS A 24 10.11 5.95 1.57
C LYS A 24 10.10 6.12 0.04
N ASN A 25 9.08 5.61 -0.64
CA ASN A 25 8.94 5.60 -2.11
C ASN A 25 9.78 4.56 -2.87
N LYS A 26 10.02 3.38 -2.30
CA LYS A 26 10.69 2.31 -3.04
C LYS A 26 9.70 1.54 -3.91
N THR A 27 10.16 1.15 -5.10
CA THR A 27 9.40 0.30 -6.02
C THR A 27 9.97 -1.12 -6.00
N TRP A 28 9.11 -2.12 -5.89
CA TRP A 28 9.48 -3.52 -5.70
C TRP A 28 8.80 -4.43 -6.73
N LYS A 29 9.50 -5.44 -7.25
CA LYS A 29 8.98 -6.32 -8.32
C LYS A 29 8.89 -7.77 -7.84
N GLY A 30 7.74 -8.40 -8.02
CA GLY A 30 7.57 -9.84 -7.74
C GLY A 30 8.16 -10.29 -6.40
N SER A 31 9.07 -11.27 -6.45
CA SER A 31 9.79 -11.85 -5.29
C SER A 31 10.70 -10.88 -4.53
N ASP A 32 11.03 -9.72 -5.11
CA ASP A 32 11.87 -8.71 -4.46
C ASP A 32 11.08 -7.93 -3.40
N PHE A 33 9.74 -8.01 -3.41
CA PHE A 33 8.92 -7.51 -2.32
C PHE A 33 8.69 -8.64 -1.31
N PRO A 34 9.27 -8.57 -0.10
CA PRO A 34 9.21 -9.68 0.85
C PRO A 34 7.87 -9.77 1.58
N TYR A 35 6.81 -9.08 1.12
CA TYR A 35 5.54 -8.94 1.83
C TYR A 35 4.34 -9.10 0.89
N ILE A 36 3.29 -9.77 1.33
CA ILE A 36 2.01 -9.87 0.58
C ILE A 36 1.10 -8.63 0.75
N GLY A 37 1.58 -7.58 1.42
CA GLY A 37 0.86 -6.32 1.61
C GLY A 37 1.77 -5.16 1.97
N ALA A 38 1.24 -3.93 1.88
CA ALA A 38 2.00 -2.71 2.11
C ALA A 38 1.12 -1.56 2.64
N PHE A 39 1.78 -0.51 3.13
CA PHE A 39 1.13 0.74 3.53
C PHE A 39 1.24 1.77 2.40
N PHE A 40 0.09 2.34 2.02
CA PHE A 40 -0.07 3.29 0.94
C PHE A 40 -0.34 4.64 1.60
N CYS A 41 0.63 5.53 1.47
CA CYS A 41 0.70 6.80 2.20
C CYS A 41 0.56 8.00 1.29
N HIS A 42 0.68 7.77 -0.03
CA HIS A 42 0.81 8.82 -1.02
C HIS A 42 -0.11 8.54 -2.21
N ASN A 43 -0.72 9.60 -2.73
CA ASN A 43 -1.46 9.51 -3.98
C ASN A 43 -0.59 8.89 -5.10
N ASP A 44 -1.18 7.98 -5.89
CA ASP A 44 -0.52 7.17 -6.93
C ASP A 44 0.43 6.07 -6.41
N ASP A 45 0.47 5.80 -5.09
CA ASP A 45 0.96 4.52 -4.59
C ASP A 45 0.10 3.40 -5.18
N TYR A 46 0.70 2.34 -5.71
CA TYR A 46 -0.09 1.25 -6.29
C TYR A 46 0.56 -0.12 -6.14
N VAL A 47 -0.30 -1.14 -6.19
CA VAL A 47 0.11 -2.53 -6.42
C VAL A 47 -0.43 -2.99 -7.77
N ARG A 48 0.39 -3.76 -8.49
CA ARG A 48 0.04 -4.44 -9.73
C ARG A 48 0.14 -5.94 -9.53
N PHE A 49 -0.85 -6.66 -10.01
CA PHE A 49 -0.90 -8.12 -9.93
C PHE A 49 -1.78 -8.69 -11.04
N TYR A 50 -1.56 -9.96 -11.37
CA TYR A 50 -2.41 -10.67 -12.32
C TYR A 50 -3.57 -11.36 -11.59
N CYS A 51 -4.80 -11.08 -12.02
CA CYS A 51 -6.00 -11.65 -11.42
C CYS A 51 -6.32 -13.04 -11.98
N THR A 52 -6.57 -13.99 -11.08
CA THR A 52 -7.02 -15.36 -11.42
C THR A 52 -8.34 -15.67 -10.74
N GLU A 53 -8.94 -16.83 -11.04
CA GLU A 53 -10.14 -17.31 -10.33
C GLU A 53 -9.94 -17.39 -8.81
N GLU A 54 -8.71 -17.66 -8.36
CA GLU A 54 -8.40 -17.75 -6.93
C GLU A 54 -7.92 -16.41 -6.35
N MET A 55 -7.44 -15.48 -7.19
CA MET A 55 -6.70 -14.28 -6.79
C MET A 55 -7.31 -12.99 -7.37
N HIS A 56 -8.59 -12.75 -7.12
CA HIS A 56 -9.32 -11.54 -7.56
C HIS A 56 -9.88 -10.73 -6.38
N ARG A 57 -9.34 -10.96 -5.18
CA ARG A 57 -9.71 -10.25 -3.95
C ARG A 57 -8.47 -9.70 -3.26
N PHE A 58 -8.67 -8.64 -2.50
CA PHE A 58 -7.65 -8.09 -1.61
C PHE A 58 -8.25 -7.75 -0.25
N TYR A 59 -7.40 -7.66 0.75
CA TYR A 59 -7.72 -7.22 2.09
C TYR A 59 -7.27 -5.80 2.31
N TYR A 60 -8.00 -5.05 3.14
CA TYR A 60 -7.61 -3.70 3.50
C TYR A 60 -7.99 -3.31 4.93
N MET A 61 -7.28 -2.32 5.45
CA MET A 61 -7.60 -1.57 6.67
C MET A 61 -7.23 -0.10 6.47
N THR A 62 -8.03 0.81 6.99
CA THR A 62 -7.77 2.25 6.93
C THR A 62 -6.97 2.71 8.17
N ALA A 63 -6.15 3.75 8.02
CA ALA A 63 -5.41 4.32 9.13
C ALA A 63 -6.33 5.12 10.08
N LYS A 64 -7.30 5.83 9.52
CA LYS A 64 -8.31 6.61 10.25
C LYS A 64 -9.68 5.92 10.15
N ASP A 65 -10.59 6.29 11.04
CA ASP A 65 -12.00 5.86 10.98
C ASP A 65 -12.76 6.68 9.93
N SER A 66 -12.34 6.51 8.67
CA SER A 66 -12.83 7.22 7.50
C SER A 66 -12.66 6.34 6.27
N LYS A 67 -13.35 6.69 5.18
CA LYS A 67 -13.22 6.02 3.89
C LYS A 67 -11.82 6.23 3.29
N ALA A 68 -11.40 5.30 2.46
CA ALA A 68 -10.24 5.44 1.58
C ALA A 68 -10.67 5.26 0.13
N TYR A 69 -9.90 5.76 -0.82
CA TYR A 69 -10.29 5.77 -2.23
C TYR A 69 -9.21 5.09 -3.06
N VAL A 70 -9.64 4.21 -3.96
CA VAL A 70 -8.74 3.55 -4.91
C VAL A 70 -9.28 3.71 -6.32
N GLU A 71 -8.39 3.75 -7.30
CA GLU A 71 -8.73 3.70 -8.72
C GLU A 71 -8.08 2.49 -9.35
N PHE A 72 -8.82 1.79 -10.21
CA PHE A 72 -8.30 0.62 -10.90
C PHE A 72 -7.79 0.96 -12.30
N TYR A 73 -6.68 0.32 -12.66
CA TYR A 73 -6.22 0.21 -14.05
C TYR A 73 -6.28 -1.26 -14.43
N VAL A 74 -6.71 -1.54 -15.65
CA VAL A 74 -6.84 -2.91 -16.18
C VAL A 74 -6.08 -2.96 -17.49
N ASP A 75 -5.10 -3.85 -17.59
CA ASP A 75 -4.18 -3.97 -18.73
C ASP A 75 -3.56 -2.62 -19.14
N GLY A 76 -3.16 -1.82 -18.14
CA GLY A 76 -2.60 -0.48 -18.31
C GLY A 76 -3.62 0.63 -18.65
N VAL A 77 -4.91 0.30 -18.80
CA VAL A 77 -5.98 1.27 -19.09
C VAL A 77 -6.62 1.77 -17.79
N ARG A 78 -6.52 3.07 -17.56
CA ARG A 78 -7.17 3.77 -16.45
C ARG A 78 -8.69 3.68 -16.56
N ARG A 79 -9.39 3.27 -15.49
CA ARG A 79 -10.88 3.23 -15.48
C ARG A 79 -11.54 4.61 -15.32
N GLY A 80 -10.83 5.60 -14.74
CA GLY A 80 -11.31 6.99 -14.63
C GLY A 80 -12.35 7.23 -13.53
N VAL A 81 -12.64 6.21 -12.73
CA VAL A 81 -13.60 6.23 -11.62
C VAL A 81 -12.94 5.69 -10.36
N VAL A 82 -13.27 6.28 -9.22
CA VAL A 82 -12.80 5.81 -7.91
C VAL A 82 -13.79 4.86 -7.29
N THR A 83 -13.25 3.87 -6.61
CA THR A 83 -13.95 2.97 -5.70
C THR A 83 -13.74 3.47 -4.29
N GLU A 84 -14.84 3.71 -3.58
CA GLU A 84 -14.80 4.03 -2.16
C GLU A 84 -14.66 2.75 -1.34
N LEU A 85 -13.60 2.64 -0.57
CA LEU A 85 -13.43 1.61 0.43
C LEU A 85 -14.02 2.13 1.76
N PRO A 86 -15.01 1.43 2.34
CA PRO A 86 -15.58 1.79 3.64
C PRO A 86 -14.53 1.96 4.74
N ALA A 87 -14.89 2.74 5.78
CA ALA A 87 -14.05 2.87 6.95
C ALA A 87 -13.83 1.50 7.61
N ASN A 88 -12.56 1.15 7.84
CA ASN A 88 -12.18 -0.08 8.52
C ASN A 88 -10.87 0.17 9.28
N LYS A 89 -10.95 1.02 10.31
CA LYS A 89 -9.78 1.48 11.03
C LYS A 89 -9.04 0.30 11.65
N TRP A 90 -7.72 0.25 11.46
CA TRP A 90 -6.89 -0.74 12.14
C TRP A 90 -7.07 -0.69 13.66
N ASN A 91 -7.41 -1.83 14.25
CA ASN A 91 -7.69 -1.99 15.68
C ASN A 91 -6.43 -2.10 16.57
N SER A 92 -5.25 -1.75 16.04
CA SER A 92 -3.94 -1.88 16.72
C SER A 92 -3.60 -3.30 17.16
N LYS A 93 -4.28 -4.32 16.63
CA LYS A 93 -3.95 -5.72 16.88
C LYS A 93 -2.90 -6.20 15.89
N HIS A 94 -2.24 -7.28 16.29
CA HIS A 94 -1.38 -8.07 15.42
C HIS A 94 -2.11 -8.51 14.16
N PHE A 95 -1.42 -8.56 13.03
CA PHE A 95 -2.02 -8.69 11.72
C PHE A 95 -2.74 -10.02 11.47
N SER A 96 -2.30 -11.11 12.10
CA SER A 96 -3.00 -12.40 12.05
C SER A 96 -4.41 -12.38 12.66
N ILE A 97 -4.72 -11.40 13.52
CA ILE A 97 -6.02 -11.25 14.19
C ILE A 97 -6.62 -9.84 14.01
N ALA A 98 -6.04 -9.04 13.12
CA ALA A 98 -6.53 -7.70 12.86
C ALA A 98 -7.85 -7.75 12.09
N ASN A 99 -8.59 -6.66 12.13
CA ASN A 99 -9.91 -6.53 11.51
C ASN A 99 -9.82 -6.32 9.99
N TRP A 100 -9.21 -7.23 9.25
CA TRP A 100 -9.14 -7.13 7.79
C TRP A 100 -10.53 -7.16 7.15
N ALA A 101 -10.84 -6.14 6.35
CA ALA A 101 -11.98 -6.17 5.43
C ALA A 101 -11.51 -6.74 4.09
N HIS A 102 -12.37 -7.46 3.39
CA HIS A 102 -12.09 -7.95 2.04
C HIS A 102 -12.82 -7.10 1.01
N PHE A 103 -12.20 -6.93 -0.15
CA PHE A 103 -12.79 -6.35 -1.34
C PHE A 103 -12.69 -7.35 -2.48
N ASP A 104 -13.81 -7.61 -3.14
CA ASP A 104 -13.90 -8.51 -4.28
C ASP A 104 -13.96 -7.67 -5.57
N LEU A 105 -12.97 -7.83 -6.45
CA LEU A 105 -12.94 -7.13 -7.74
C LEU A 105 -14.05 -7.64 -8.68
N GLY A 106 -14.50 -8.88 -8.48
CA GLY A 106 -15.46 -9.57 -9.32
C GLY A 106 -14.84 -10.25 -10.54
N PRO A 107 -15.63 -11.10 -11.23
CA PRO A 107 -15.15 -11.96 -12.31
C PRO A 107 -14.66 -11.20 -13.54
N GLY A 108 -15.09 -9.95 -13.74
CA GLY A 108 -14.68 -9.12 -14.87
C GLY A 108 -13.21 -8.68 -14.86
N PHE A 109 -12.46 -9.00 -13.79
CA PHE A 109 -11.02 -8.73 -13.69
C PHE A 109 -10.19 -10.01 -13.86
N ILE A 110 -10.80 -11.20 -13.88
CA ILE A 110 -10.08 -12.47 -14.04
C ILE A 110 -9.43 -12.53 -15.42
N GLY A 111 -8.14 -12.91 -15.46
CA GLY A 111 -7.36 -12.99 -16.69
C GLY A 111 -6.69 -11.67 -17.10
N HIS A 112 -6.79 -10.62 -16.27
CA HIS A 112 -6.23 -9.31 -16.55
C HIS A 112 -5.12 -8.92 -15.57
N GLU A 113 -4.20 -8.06 -16.03
CA GLU A 113 -3.30 -7.34 -15.14
C GLU A 113 -4.04 -6.16 -14.51
N VAL A 114 -4.07 -6.11 -13.19
CA VAL A 114 -4.81 -5.11 -12.43
C VAL A 114 -3.86 -4.28 -11.59
N GLU A 115 -4.04 -2.96 -11.61
CA GLU A 115 -3.38 -2.04 -10.69
C GLU A 115 -4.41 -1.40 -9.75
N ILE A 116 -4.10 -1.40 -8.46
CA ILE A 116 -4.89 -0.71 -7.43
C ILE A 116 -4.13 0.56 -7.05
N HIS A 117 -4.57 1.71 -7.55
CA HIS A 117 -3.95 3.00 -7.28
C HIS A 117 -4.63 3.66 -6.10
N PHE A 118 -3.87 3.98 -5.05
CA PHE A 118 -4.36 4.77 -3.93
C PHE A 118 -4.58 6.22 -4.36
N ARG A 119 -5.73 6.77 -3.97
CA ARG A 119 -6.17 8.13 -4.30
C ARG A 119 -6.42 8.89 -3.02
N GLU A 120 -5.61 9.93 -2.82
CA GLU A 120 -5.78 10.86 -1.72
C GLU A 120 -5.34 12.27 -2.13
N ASN A 121 -5.78 13.28 -1.38
CA ASN A 121 -5.51 14.69 -1.66
C ASN A 121 -5.75 15.09 -3.12
N THR A 122 -6.70 14.44 -3.79
CA THR A 122 -6.94 14.58 -5.23
C THR A 122 -8.43 14.53 -5.58
N LYS A 123 -8.74 14.75 -6.87
CA LYS A 123 -10.08 14.54 -7.43
C LYS A 123 -10.00 13.63 -8.65
N VAL A 124 -10.87 12.63 -8.70
CA VAL A 124 -11.00 11.69 -9.83
C VAL A 124 -12.46 11.64 -10.24
N GLY A 125 -12.75 11.89 -11.52
CA GLY A 125 -14.14 11.87 -12.02
C GLY A 125 -15.09 12.82 -11.26
N GLY A 126 -14.58 13.90 -10.68
CA GLY A 126 -15.35 14.84 -9.85
C GLY A 126 -15.51 14.45 -8.37
N VAL A 127 -15.10 13.24 -7.97
CA VAL A 127 -15.13 12.78 -6.58
C VAL A 127 -13.89 13.28 -5.83
N SER A 128 -14.10 13.89 -4.66
CA SER A 128 -13.01 14.33 -3.79
C SER A 128 -12.49 13.17 -2.95
N CYS A 129 -11.19 12.90 -3.05
CA CYS A 129 -10.51 11.83 -2.32
C CYS A 129 -9.65 12.47 -1.21
N PRO A 130 -10.15 12.67 0.02
CA PRO A 130 -9.37 13.20 1.13
C PRO A 130 -8.27 12.23 1.60
N GLU A 131 -7.28 12.75 2.31
CA GLU A 131 -6.18 11.99 2.94
C GLU A 131 -6.68 10.92 3.93
N ASN A 132 -6.34 9.66 3.65
CA ASN A 132 -6.50 8.56 4.60
C ASN A 132 -5.69 7.33 4.16
N ASP A 133 -4.47 7.23 4.68
CA ASP A 133 -3.58 6.10 4.41
C ASP A 133 -4.28 4.74 4.58
N ILE A 134 -3.87 3.79 3.76
CA ILE A 134 -4.49 2.46 3.71
C ILE A 134 -3.45 1.36 3.70
N MET A 135 -3.72 0.28 4.43
CA MET A 135 -3.01 -0.98 4.29
C MET A 135 -3.74 -1.83 3.27
N ILE A 136 -3.04 -2.32 2.25
CA ILE A 136 -3.58 -3.29 1.29
C ILE A 136 -2.74 -4.56 1.36
N LYS A 137 -3.40 -5.70 1.45
CA LYS A 137 -2.83 -7.04 1.41
C LYS A 137 -3.49 -7.83 0.29
N LEU A 138 -2.72 -8.47 -0.58
CA LEU A 138 -3.24 -9.42 -1.55
C LEU A 138 -3.44 -10.80 -0.93
N LEU A 139 -4.21 -11.67 -1.58
CA LEU A 139 -4.36 -13.07 -1.17
C LEU A 139 -3.00 -13.78 -1.18
N ASP A 140 -2.86 -14.79 -0.32
CA ASP A 140 -1.64 -15.60 -0.30
C ASP A 140 -1.41 -16.23 -1.68
N ASN A 141 -0.15 -16.26 -2.12
CA ASN A 141 0.27 -16.69 -3.47
C ASN A 141 -0.25 -15.81 -4.63
N SER A 142 -0.76 -14.60 -4.35
CA SER A 142 -1.11 -13.65 -5.41
C SER A 142 0.05 -13.36 -6.34
N LEU A 143 -0.24 -13.23 -7.63
CA LEU A 143 0.73 -12.94 -8.69
C LEU A 143 1.06 -11.44 -8.75
N ALA A 144 1.54 -10.88 -7.64
CA ALA A 144 2.00 -9.51 -7.57
C ALA A 144 3.25 -9.32 -8.44
N THR A 145 3.26 -8.27 -9.26
CA THR A 145 4.36 -7.98 -10.18
C THR A 145 5.04 -6.66 -9.86
N LEU A 146 4.34 -5.73 -9.20
CA LEU A 146 4.89 -4.44 -8.81
C LEU A 146 4.19 -3.87 -7.57
N TRP A 147 4.98 -3.37 -6.62
CA TRP A 147 4.53 -2.48 -5.55
C TRP A 147 5.27 -1.17 -5.71
N LYS A 148 4.56 -0.09 -6.05
CA LYS A 148 5.17 1.20 -6.36
C LYS A 148 4.97 2.18 -5.21
N ASN A 149 6.08 2.75 -4.76
CA ASN A 149 6.17 3.83 -3.77
C ASN A 149 5.59 3.52 -2.38
N VAL A 150 5.21 2.27 -2.13
CA VAL A 150 4.62 1.85 -0.85
C VAL A 150 5.67 1.68 0.25
N ASP A 151 5.26 1.93 1.48
CA ASP A 151 6.07 1.69 2.67
C ASP A 151 5.82 0.27 3.20
N SER A 152 6.90 -0.50 3.36
CA SER A 152 6.88 -1.73 4.14
C SER A 152 7.35 -1.43 5.56
N THR A 153 6.42 -1.20 6.47
CA THR A 153 6.77 -0.99 7.87
C THR A 153 6.96 -2.33 8.56
N THR A 154 7.83 -2.42 9.57
CA THR A 154 8.05 -3.66 10.34
C THR A 154 6.82 -4.08 11.14
N TYR A 155 5.86 -3.19 11.42
CA TYR A 155 4.55 -3.56 11.97
C TYR A 155 3.57 -4.07 10.88
N CYS A 156 3.85 -3.75 9.61
CA CYS A 156 3.14 -4.27 8.44
C CYS A 156 3.85 -5.42 7.72
N ASP A 157 4.94 -5.93 8.30
CA ASP A 157 5.65 -7.11 7.83
C ASP A 157 4.74 -8.33 8.03
N LEU A 158 3.90 -8.57 7.03
CA LEU A 158 2.89 -9.62 7.05
C LEU A 158 3.50 -11.01 7.07
N ASP A 159 4.76 -11.16 6.68
CA ASP A 159 5.48 -12.44 6.66
C ASP A 159 6.04 -12.79 8.05
N LEU A 160 6.42 -11.79 8.86
CA LEU A 160 6.79 -11.96 10.27
C LEU A 160 5.58 -12.21 11.18
N PHE A 161 4.39 -11.71 10.81
CA PHE A 161 3.17 -11.79 11.63
C PHE A 161 2.11 -12.78 11.11
N ALA A 162 2.33 -13.44 9.97
CA ALA A 162 1.49 -14.53 9.47
C ALA A 162 2.06 -15.93 9.73
N LYS A 163 3.25 -16.04 10.34
CA LYS A 163 3.81 -17.31 10.82
C LYS A 163 3.34 -17.67 12.23
#